data_AF-A0A363SF69-F1
#
_entry.id   AF-A0A363SF69-F1
#
_cell.length_a   1.000
_cell.length_b   1.000
_cell.length_c   1.000
_cell.angle_alpha   90.00
_cell.angle_beta   90.00
_cell.angle_gamma   90.00
#
_symmetry.space_group_name_H-M   'P 1'
#
loop_
_entity.id
_entity.type
_entity.pdbx_description
1 polymer ?
#
loop_
_entity_poly.entity_id
_entity_poly.type
_entity_poly.pdbx_seq_one_letter_code
_entity_poly.pdbx_strand_id
1 'polypeptide(L)'
;MDRADNSLLESVDARTRLAGSNRMEILLFSLGTSEIFGINVFKVREVTRTPMITRSPNMPSGVEGLISLRGNVIPVVSLGRVLNLAGAPQELGGTMMVTEYNKRTLGFLVNDVDRIIRVEWDKVRAPEGLVSSSQSFITAITELPPDSGAGQPGRLVSILDVEQIMASTFGEPPVVSLAPVQDDIEHHIFFVDDSAVARKKIAEVLDQLGVRHKHALNGLEAWTRLSGMASHAQQTGGSVADELDIILVDAEMPEMDGYVLTRHIKSDPRFDGIPVVMHSSLSSEANRAMGKSVGVDAYVAKFDAEILADTLRPLLSKSHARKE
;
A
#
# COMPACT_ATOMS: atom_id res chain seq x y z
N MET A 1 -32.90 6.85 -14.27
CA MET A 1 -31.63 6.17 -14.55
C MET A 1 -30.68 6.35 -13.36
N ASP A 2 -31.19 6.48 -12.11
CA ASP A 2 -30.52 7.31 -11.08
C ASP A 2 -30.23 6.61 -9.74
N ARG A 3 -30.29 5.27 -9.66
CA ARG A 3 -29.97 4.53 -8.41
C ARG A 3 -28.56 3.93 -8.37
N ALA A 4 -27.89 3.77 -9.52
CA ALA A 4 -26.53 3.25 -9.57
C ALA A 4 -25.47 4.34 -9.29
N ASP A 5 -25.68 5.57 -9.78
CA ASP A 5 -24.74 6.69 -9.59
C ASP A 5 -24.68 7.18 -8.13
N ASN A 6 -25.79 7.13 -7.40
CA ASN A 6 -25.82 7.61 -6.01
C ASN A 6 -25.01 6.70 -5.06
N SER A 7 -24.92 5.40 -5.34
CA SER A 7 -24.11 4.45 -4.57
C SER A 7 -22.61 4.60 -4.83
N LEU A 8 -22.22 4.95 -6.07
CA LEU A 8 -20.82 5.20 -6.41
C LEU A 8 -20.32 6.49 -5.75
N LEU A 9 -21.11 7.56 -5.77
CA LEU A 9 -20.79 8.83 -5.11
C LEU A 9 -20.69 8.70 -3.58
N GLU A 10 -21.60 7.97 -2.92
CA GLU A 10 -21.51 7.72 -1.47
C GLU A 10 -20.29 6.87 -1.08
N SER A 11 -19.94 5.87 -1.89
CA SER A 11 -18.73 5.05 -1.65
C SER A 11 -17.44 5.83 -1.91
N VAL A 12 -17.46 6.78 -2.85
CA VAL A 12 -16.35 7.71 -3.13
C VAL A 12 -16.18 8.71 -1.98
N ASP A 13 -17.27 9.32 -1.50
CA ASP A 13 -17.23 10.30 -0.40
C ASP A 13 -16.81 9.69 0.94
N ALA A 14 -17.12 8.40 1.16
CA ALA A 14 -16.62 7.65 2.32
C ALA A 14 -15.12 7.39 2.22
N ARG A 15 -14.64 6.97 1.02
CA ARG A 15 -13.21 6.74 0.75
C ARG A 15 -12.39 8.02 0.86
N THR A 16 -12.89 9.14 0.38
CA THR A 16 -12.23 10.45 0.45
C THR A 16 -12.19 10.99 1.89
N ARG A 17 -13.20 10.75 2.75
CA ARG A 17 -13.17 11.20 4.16
C ARG A 17 -12.19 10.43 5.06
N LEU A 18 -11.87 9.20 4.69
CA LEU A 18 -10.94 8.35 5.43
C LEU A 18 -9.48 8.70 5.12
N ALA A 19 -9.18 9.03 3.86
CA ALA A 19 -7.90 9.61 3.46
C ALA A 19 -7.69 10.96 4.17
N GLY A 20 -6.63 11.10 4.96
CA GLY A 20 -6.38 12.29 5.79
C GLY A 20 -6.92 12.21 7.22
N SER A 21 -7.56 11.11 7.61
CA SER A 21 -7.89 10.81 9.01
C SER A 21 -6.85 9.85 9.60
N ASN A 22 -6.41 10.06 10.83
CA ASN A 22 -5.40 9.19 11.49
C ASN A 22 -5.98 7.83 11.92
N ARG A 23 -6.79 7.19 11.06
CA ARG A 23 -7.55 5.97 11.33
C ARG A 23 -7.54 5.05 10.11
N MET A 24 -7.50 3.75 10.36
CA MET A 24 -7.61 2.69 9.37
C MET A 24 -8.93 1.93 9.53
N GLU A 25 -9.57 1.57 8.42
CA GLU A 25 -10.70 0.63 8.41
C GLU A 25 -10.24 -0.76 8.00
N ILE A 26 -10.46 -1.73 8.87
CA ILE A 26 -9.98 -3.11 8.72
C ILE A 26 -11.19 -4.04 8.65
N LEU A 27 -11.30 -4.83 7.58
CA LEU A 27 -12.24 -5.93 7.49
C LEU A 27 -11.68 -7.15 8.24
N LEU A 28 -12.38 -7.60 9.27
CA LEU A 28 -12.00 -8.78 10.05
C LEU A 28 -12.55 -10.06 9.43
N PHE A 29 -11.73 -11.11 9.44
CA PHE A 29 -12.11 -12.42 8.94
C PHE A 29 -11.36 -13.54 9.68
N SER A 30 -11.84 -14.77 9.54
CA SER A 30 -11.24 -15.98 10.08
C SER A 30 -10.76 -16.90 8.97
N LEU A 31 -9.72 -17.67 9.26
CA LEU A 31 -9.21 -18.74 8.39
C LEU A 31 -9.49 -20.13 8.97
N GLY A 32 -10.47 -20.23 9.88
CA GLY A 32 -10.85 -21.46 10.57
C GLY A 32 -9.96 -21.81 11.77
N THR A 33 -9.04 -20.92 12.14
CA THR A 33 -8.23 -21.00 13.37
C THR A 33 -8.79 -20.06 14.44
N SER A 34 -8.20 -20.07 15.65
CA SER A 34 -8.54 -19.12 16.73
C SER A 34 -8.05 -17.69 16.47
N GLU A 35 -7.11 -17.52 15.54
CA GLU A 35 -6.55 -16.24 15.16
C GLU A 35 -7.51 -15.45 14.27
N ILE A 36 -7.61 -14.14 14.52
CA ILE A 36 -8.37 -13.22 13.67
C ILE A 36 -7.39 -12.54 12.72
N PHE A 37 -7.77 -12.46 11.46
CA PHE A 37 -7.04 -11.74 10.44
C PHE A 37 -7.78 -10.47 10.04
N GLY A 38 -7.01 -9.48 9.59
CA GLY A 38 -7.51 -8.21 9.10
C GLY A 38 -6.96 -7.90 7.72
N ILE A 39 -7.74 -7.19 6.92
CA ILE A 39 -7.29 -6.59 5.66
C ILE A 39 -7.81 -5.16 5.58
N ASN A 40 -7.01 -4.25 5.04
CA ASN A 40 -7.46 -2.89 4.76
C ASN A 40 -8.67 -2.94 3.81
N VAL A 41 -9.79 -2.32 4.21
CA VAL A 41 -11.04 -2.30 3.43
C VAL A 41 -10.85 -1.70 2.02
N PHE A 42 -9.88 -0.79 1.83
CA PHE A 42 -9.58 -0.22 0.53
C PHE A 42 -9.09 -1.25 -0.49
N LYS A 43 -8.46 -2.34 -0.03
CA LYS A 43 -8.01 -3.45 -0.87
C LYS A 43 -9.14 -4.45 -1.18
N VAL A 44 -10.34 -4.28 -0.59
CA VAL A 44 -11.49 -5.18 -0.77
C VAL A 44 -12.53 -4.54 -1.70
N ARG A 45 -12.89 -5.25 -2.77
CA ARG A 45 -13.97 -4.84 -3.70
C ARG A 45 -15.33 -5.31 -3.22
N GLU A 46 -15.46 -6.57 -2.87
CA GLU A 46 -16.70 -7.18 -2.38
C GLU A 46 -16.43 -8.50 -1.65
N VAL A 47 -17.38 -8.94 -0.83
CA VAL A 47 -17.38 -10.27 -0.19
C VAL A 47 -18.55 -11.05 -0.76
N THR A 48 -18.29 -12.28 -1.23
CA THR A 48 -19.29 -13.14 -1.87
C THR A 48 -19.19 -14.55 -1.33
N ARG A 49 -20.23 -15.36 -1.58
CA ARG A 49 -20.08 -16.82 -1.51
C ARG A 49 -19.12 -17.29 -2.60
N THR A 50 -18.32 -18.30 -2.28
CA THR A 50 -17.36 -18.91 -3.19
C THR A 50 -18.09 -19.60 -4.35
N PRO A 51 -17.91 -19.13 -5.60
CA PRO A 51 -18.44 -19.82 -6.77
C PRO A 51 -17.70 -21.13 -7.03
N MET A 52 -18.19 -21.91 -8.00
CA MET A 52 -17.46 -23.10 -8.44
C MET A 52 -16.06 -22.71 -8.96
N ILE A 53 -15.03 -23.27 -8.35
CA ILE A 53 -13.64 -23.06 -8.74
C ILE A 53 -13.25 -24.06 -9.82
N THR A 54 -12.78 -23.56 -10.95
CA THR A 54 -12.23 -24.36 -12.05
C THR A 54 -10.73 -24.52 -11.86
N ARG A 55 -10.27 -25.76 -11.66
CA ARG A 55 -8.83 -26.07 -11.56
C ARG A 55 -8.20 -26.07 -12.94
N SER A 56 -7.06 -25.38 -13.08
CA SER A 56 -6.24 -25.41 -14.29
C SER A 56 -4.95 -26.20 -14.02
N PRO A 57 -4.33 -26.83 -15.03
CA PRO A 57 -2.97 -27.34 -14.91
C PRO A 57 -1.97 -26.25 -14.52
N ASN A 58 -0.89 -26.64 -13.85
CA ASN A 58 0.26 -25.80 -13.50
C ASN A 58 -0.08 -24.55 -12.65
N MET A 59 -1.11 -24.64 -11.80
CA MET A 59 -1.40 -23.56 -10.86
C MET A 59 -0.26 -23.37 -9.85
N PRO A 60 0.12 -22.12 -9.53
CA PRO A 60 1.08 -21.83 -8.48
C PRO A 60 0.62 -22.39 -7.12
N SER A 61 1.58 -22.62 -6.23
CA SER A 61 1.28 -23.03 -4.86
C SER A 61 0.37 -21.99 -4.17
N GLY A 62 -0.65 -22.46 -3.44
CA GLY A 62 -1.65 -21.61 -2.79
C GLY A 62 -2.82 -21.19 -3.68
N VAL A 63 -2.75 -21.37 -5.01
CA VAL A 63 -3.86 -21.08 -5.94
C VAL A 63 -4.77 -22.30 -6.09
N GLU A 64 -6.05 -22.14 -5.80
CA GLU A 64 -7.05 -23.22 -5.91
C GLU A 64 -7.60 -23.37 -7.33
N GLY A 65 -7.60 -22.29 -8.12
CA GLY A 65 -8.10 -22.29 -9.48
C GLY A 65 -8.62 -20.92 -9.91
N LEU A 66 -9.52 -20.92 -10.88
CA LEU A 66 -10.13 -19.72 -11.46
C LEU A 66 -11.64 -19.76 -11.26
N ILE A 67 -12.23 -18.58 -11.11
CA ILE A 67 -13.68 -18.39 -11.16
C ILE A 67 -14.03 -17.37 -12.25
N SER A 68 -15.27 -17.39 -12.72
CA SER A 68 -15.83 -16.30 -13.51
C SER A 68 -16.78 -15.49 -12.63
N LEU A 69 -16.46 -14.23 -12.38
CA LEU A 69 -17.29 -13.30 -11.63
C LEU A 69 -17.65 -12.12 -12.53
N ARG A 70 -18.95 -12.03 -12.87
CA ARG A 70 -19.50 -10.99 -13.76
C ARG A 70 -18.72 -10.87 -15.08
N GLY A 71 -18.30 -12.00 -15.65
CA GLY A 71 -17.55 -12.08 -16.91
C GLY A 71 -16.03 -11.89 -16.77
N ASN A 72 -15.52 -11.55 -15.59
CA ASN A 72 -14.09 -11.46 -15.33
C ASN A 72 -13.54 -12.77 -14.76
N VAL A 73 -12.43 -13.25 -15.31
CA VAL A 73 -11.73 -14.42 -14.77
C VAL A 73 -10.88 -13.97 -13.59
N ILE A 74 -11.17 -14.50 -12.40
CA ILE A 74 -10.49 -14.16 -11.16
C ILE A 74 -9.78 -15.40 -10.63
N PRO A 75 -8.46 -15.36 -10.41
CA PRO A 75 -7.76 -16.43 -9.70
C PRO A 75 -8.11 -16.43 -8.21
N VAL A 76 -8.28 -17.63 -7.66
CA VAL A 76 -8.69 -17.85 -6.28
C VAL A 76 -7.54 -18.46 -5.49
N VAL A 77 -7.16 -17.80 -4.41
CA VAL A 77 -6.04 -18.14 -3.53
C VAL A 77 -6.58 -18.58 -2.17
N SER A 78 -6.05 -19.67 -1.63
CA SER A 78 -6.33 -20.12 -0.28
C SER A 78 -5.35 -19.48 0.70
N LEU A 79 -5.82 -18.51 1.48
CA LEU A 79 -4.99 -17.81 2.46
C LEU A 79 -4.44 -18.78 3.52
N GLY A 80 -5.23 -19.77 3.96
CA GLY A 80 -4.76 -20.78 4.91
C GLY A 80 -3.55 -21.56 4.39
N ARG A 81 -3.50 -21.86 3.08
CA ARG A 81 -2.36 -22.54 2.46
C ARG A 81 -1.16 -21.61 2.25
N VAL A 82 -1.40 -20.37 1.80
CA VAL A 82 -0.31 -19.39 1.61
C VAL A 82 0.39 -19.06 2.93
N LEU A 83 -0.39 -18.88 4.00
CA LEU A 83 0.11 -18.58 5.34
C LEU A 83 0.64 -19.83 6.07
N ASN A 84 0.51 -21.02 5.47
CA ASN A 84 0.92 -22.30 6.06
C ASN A 84 0.34 -22.55 7.47
N LEU A 85 -0.94 -22.23 7.67
CA LEU A 85 -1.59 -22.30 8.99
C LEU A 85 -1.89 -23.75 9.38
N ALA A 86 -1.29 -24.19 10.50
CA ALA A 86 -1.62 -25.46 11.11
C ALA A 86 -3.08 -25.44 11.61
N GLY A 87 -3.90 -26.39 11.14
CA GLY A 87 -5.30 -26.52 11.54
C GLY A 87 -6.29 -25.68 10.73
N ALA A 88 -5.85 -24.97 9.68
CA ALA A 88 -6.80 -24.41 8.72
C ALA A 88 -7.61 -25.54 8.04
N PRO A 89 -8.92 -25.35 7.80
CA PRO A 89 -9.75 -26.33 7.12
C PRO A 89 -9.16 -26.73 5.77
N GLN A 90 -9.17 -28.03 5.46
CA GLN A 90 -8.75 -28.53 4.15
C GLN A 90 -9.78 -28.25 3.05
N GLU A 91 -11.05 -28.10 3.45
CA GLU A 91 -12.14 -27.76 2.55
C GLU A 91 -12.06 -26.29 2.11
N LEU A 92 -12.50 -26.04 0.88
CA LEU A 92 -12.60 -24.68 0.36
C LEU A 92 -13.67 -23.92 1.15
N GLY A 93 -13.29 -22.79 1.75
CA GLY A 93 -14.23 -21.95 2.49
C GLY A 93 -15.42 -21.52 1.62
N GLY A 94 -16.61 -21.45 2.23
CA GLY A 94 -17.84 -21.03 1.56
C GLY A 94 -17.89 -19.53 1.25
N THR A 95 -16.95 -18.76 1.79
CA THR A 95 -16.85 -17.31 1.65
C THR A 95 -15.56 -16.92 0.95
N MET A 96 -15.66 -15.95 0.05
CA MET A 96 -14.55 -15.42 -0.72
C MET A 96 -14.56 -13.89 -0.67
N MET A 97 -13.41 -13.30 -0.32
CA MET A 97 -13.17 -11.87 -0.44
C MET A 97 -12.55 -11.57 -1.81
N VAL A 98 -13.17 -10.69 -2.58
CA VAL A 98 -12.60 -10.20 -3.83
C VAL A 98 -11.76 -8.98 -3.51
N THR A 99 -10.45 -9.10 -3.69
CA THR A 99 -9.49 -8.03 -3.45
C THR A 99 -8.97 -7.46 -4.76
N GLU A 100 -8.57 -6.19 -4.73
CA GLU A 100 -7.93 -5.54 -5.85
C GLU A 100 -6.63 -4.89 -5.42
N TYR A 101 -5.60 -5.13 -6.23
CA TYR A 101 -4.30 -4.56 -6.03
C TYR A 101 -3.58 -4.38 -7.36
N ASN A 102 -3.11 -3.17 -7.65
CA ASN A 102 -2.45 -2.83 -8.91
C ASN A 102 -3.23 -3.32 -10.15
N LYS A 103 -4.54 -3.03 -10.20
CA LYS A 103 -5.48 -3.46 -11.25
C LYS A 103 -5.64 -4.99 -11.40
N ARG A 104 -4.97 -5.80 -10.58
CA ARG A 104 -5.18 -7.25 -10.51
C ARG A 104 -6.25 -7.52 -9.48
N THR A 105 -7.25 -8.32 -9.88
CA THR A 105 -8.32 -8.77 -8.98
C THR A 105 -8.04 -10.20 -8.57
N LEU A 106 -8.14 -10.50 -7.28
CA LEU A 106 -7.94 -11.83 -6.70
C LEU A 106 -9.12 -12.22 -5.83
N GLY A 107 -9.41 -13.52 -5.74
CA GLY A 107 -10.31 -14.08 -4.76
C GLY A 107 -9.51 -14.68 -3.61
N PHE A 108 -9.72 -14.23 -2.38
CA PHE A 108 -9.16 -14.85 -1.19
C PHE A 108 -10.22 -15.69 -0.51
N LEU A 109 -9.96 -17.01 -0.42
CA LEU A 109 -10.81 -17.90 0.36
C LEU A 109 -10.56 -17.69 1.83
N VAL A 110 -11.66 -17.48 2.54
CA VAL A 110 -11.70 -17.32 3.99
C VAL A 110 -12.75 -18.25 4.56
N ASN A 111 -12.61 -18.56 5.85
CA ASN A 111 -13.62 -19.36 6.54
C ASN A 111 -14.88 -18.52 6.78
N ASP A 112 -14.72 -17.32 7.34
CA ASP A 112 -15.82 -16.41 7.58
C ASP A 112 -15.35 -14.96 7.65
N VAL A 113 -16.25 -14.01 7.37
CA VAL A 113 -16.01 -12.57 7.48
C VAL A 113 -16.91 -12.03 8.59
N ASP A 114 -16.34 -11.27 9.53
CA ASP A 114 -17.06 -10.74 10.69
C ASP A 114 -17.57 -9.31 10.41
N ARG A 115 -16.75 -8.31 10.73
CA ARG A 115 -17.13 -6.89 10.67
C ARG A 115 -15.96 -6.01 10.25
N ILE A 116 -16.29 -4.79 9.84
CA ILE A 116 -15.30 -3.73 9.66
C ILE A 116 -15.11 -3.03 11.00
N ILE A 117 -13.86 -2.88 11.42
CA ILE A 117 -13.49 -2.09 12.59
C ILE A 117 -12.73 -0.83 12.16
N ARG A 118 -12.87 0.23 12.96
CA ARG A 118 -12.06 1.45 12.84
C ARG A 118 -11.00 1.41 13.92
N VAL A 119 -9.75 1.47 13.52
CA VAL A 119 -8.60 1.42 14.43
C VAL A 119 -7.79 2.69 14.27
N GLU A 120 -7.45 3.32 15.39
CA GLU A 120 -6.51 4.43 15.42
C GLU A 120 -5.10 3.87 15.21
N TRP A 121 -4.28 4.55 14.40
CA TRP A 121 -2.98 4.02 14.01
C TRP A 121 -2.03 3.78 15.18
N ASP A 122 -2.18 4.50 16.28
CA ASP A 122 -1.39 4.32 17.51
C ASP A 122 -1.61 2.95 18.19
N LYS A 123 -2.71 2.26 17.86
CA LYS A 123 -3.03 0.90 18.32
C LYS A 123 -2.60 -0.18 17.34
N VAL A 124 -2.04 0.20 16.19
CA VAL A 124 -1.50 -0.70 15.18
C VAL A 124 0.01 -0.76 15.36
N ARG A 125 0.57 -1.95 15.59
CA ARG A 125 1.99 -2.15 15.87
C ARG A 125 2.62 -3.04 14.82
N ALA A 126 3.86 -2.75 14.44
CA ALA A 126 4.65 -3.68 13.66
C ALA A 126 4.88 -4.98 14.46
N PRO A 127 4.95 -6.16 13.81
CA PRO A 127 5.28 -7.40 14.49
C PRO A 127 6.75 -7.39 14.92
N GLU A 128 7.05 -6.91 16.13
CA GLU A 128 8.40 -6.91 16.68
C GLU A 128 8.89 -8.36 16.92
N GLY A 129 10.10 -8.69 16.45
CA GLY A 129 10.78 -9.96 16.75
C GLY A 129 10.41 -11.18 15.90
N LEU A 130 9.43 -11.09 14.99
CA LEU A 130 9.08 -12.17 14.04
C LEU A 130 9.89 -12.12 12.71
N VAL A 131 10.74 -11.11 12.54
CA VAL A 131 11.42 -10.72 11.29
C VAL A 131 12.72 -11.52 11.03
N SER A 132 12.73 -12.82 11.28
CA SER A 132 13.88 -13.68 10.94
C SER A 132 13.73 -14.34 9.55
N SER A 133 12.60 -14.15 8.86
CA SER A 133 12.43 -14.60 7.48
C SER A 133 11.81 -13.52 6.61
N SER A 134 12.35 -13.35 5.40
CA SER A 134 12.01 -12.34 4.39
C SER A 134 10.59 -12.47 3.80
N GLN A 135 9.69 -13.20 4.47
CA GLN A 135 8.35 -13.55 4.01
C GLN A 135 7.31 -13.35 5.13
N SER A 136 7.34 -12.20 5.81
CA SER A 136 6.23 -11.85 6.70
C SER A 136 5.01 -11.47 5.86
N PHE A 137 3.96 -12.29 5.91
CA PHE A 137 2.66 -11.97 5.32
C PHE A 137 1.80 -11.04 6.21
N ILE A 138 2.33 -10.61 7.34
CA ILE A 138 1.67 -9.73 8.29
C ILE A 138 2.39 -8.39 8.27
N THR A 139 1.66 -7.33 7.90
CA THR A 139 2.16 -5.94 7.91
C THR A 139 2.14 -5.38 9.34
N ALA A 140 1.09 -5.69 10.10
CA ALA A 140 0.91 -5.15 11.45
C ALA A 140 -0.03 -6.00 12.30
N ILE A 141 -0.04 -5.74 13.60
CA ILE A 141 -0.89 -6.38 14.60
C ILE A 141 -1.67 -5.30 15.34
N THR A 142 -2.94 -5.57 15.66
CA THR A 142 -3.73 -4.75 16.58
C THR A 142 -4.50 -5.62 17.56
N GLU A 143 -5.07 -5.03 18.60
CA GLU A 143 -5.84 -5.73 19.63
C GLU A 143 -7.30 -5.28 19.61
N LEU A 144 -8.21 -6.24 19.53
CA LEU A 144 -9.62 -6.01 19.80
C LEU A 144 -9.85 -5.97 21.30
N PRO A 145 -10.52 -4.92 21.82
CA PRO A 145 -10.85 -4.86 23.23
C PRO A 145 -11.79 -6.01 23.61
N PRO A 146 -11.74 -6.45 24.88
CA PRO A 146 -12.62 -7.48 25.39
C PRO A 146 -14.09 -7.08 25.22
N ASP A 147 -14.91 -8.03 24.79
CA ASP A 147 -16.33 -7.78 24.58
C ASP A 147 -17.02 -7.57 25.94
N SER A 148 -17.61 -6.38 26.13
CA SER A 148 -18.02 -5.86 27.43
C SER A 148 -19.11 -6.69 28.12
N GLY A 149 -19.76 -7.61 27.39
CA GLY A 149 -20.81 -8.49 27.87
C GLY A 149 -20.46 -9.98 27.97
N ALA A 150 -19.30 -10.43 27.46
CA ALA A 150 -19.01 -11.87 27.29
C ALA A 150 -17.79 -12.38 28.09
N GLY A 151 -17.06 -11.52 28.79
CA GLY A 151 -15.91 -11.92 29.61
C GLY A 151 -14.74 -12.53 28.81
N GLN A 152 -14.74 -12.37 27.48
CA GLN A 152 -13.66 -12.85 26.63
C GLN A 152 -12.48 -11.88 26.71
N PRO A 153 -11.23 -12.39 26.79
CA PRO A 153 -10.04 -11.54 26.75
C PRO A 153 -9.95 -10.80 25.41
N GLY A 154 -9.17 -9.72 25.38
CA GLY A 154 -8.81 -9.04 24.14
C GLY A 154 -8.19 -10.04 23.15
N ARG A 155 -8.48 -9.85 21.85
CA ARG A 155 -8.01 -10.74 20.79
C ARG A 155 -7.05 -10.00 19.87
N LEU A 156 -5.91 -10.61 19.58
CA LEU A 156 -5.00 -10.09 18.58
C LEU A 156 -5.60 -10.29 17.18
N VAL A 157 -5.37 -9.28 16.34
CA VAL A 157 -5.73 -9.25 14.92
C VAL A 157 -4.46 -9.07 14.12
N SER A 158 -4.17 -10.03 13.24
CA SER A 158 -3.04 -10.01 12.31
C SER A 158 -3.46 -9.38 10.98
N ILE A 159 -2.92 -8.22 10.64
CA ILE A 159 -3.24 -7.48 9.42
C ILE A 159 -2.37 -8.01 8.27
N LEU A 160 -3.02 -8.55 7.23
CA LEU A 160 -2.33 -9.21 6.12
C LEU A 160 -1.75 -8.22 5.09
N ASP A 161 -0.54 -8.55 4.65
CA ASP A 161 0.11 -7.92 3.51
C ASP A 161 -0.32 -8.60 2.20
N VAL A 162 -1.35 -8.02 1.56
CA VAL A 162 -1.86 -8.47 0.27
C VAL A 162 -0.75 -8.48 -0.80
N GLU A 163 0.18 -7.54 -0.74
CA GLU A 163 1.21 -7.34 -1.76
C GLU A 163 2.25 -8.46 -1.67
N GLN A 164 2.68 -8.77 -0.45
CA GLN A 164 3.57 -9.89 -0.17
C GLN A 164 2.92 -11.24 -0.53
N ILE A 165 1.63 -11.42 -0.24
CA ILE A 165 0.87 -12.62 -0.64
C ILE A 165 0.83 -12.76 -2.16
N MET A 166 0.62 -11.64 -2.87
CA MET A 166 0.61 -11.64 -4.33
C MET A 166 1.96 -11.95 -4.93
N ALA A 167 3.00 -11.27 -4.43
CA ALA A 167 4.38 -11.45 -4.89
C ALA A 167 4.86 -12.89 -4.65
N SER A 168 4.53 -13.49 -3.50
CA SER A 168 4.90 -14.88 -3.20
C SER A 168 4.14 -15.90 -4.03
N THR A 169 2.87 -15.62 -4.37
CA THR A 169 2.00 -16.57 -5.07
C THR A 169 2.18 -16.53 -6.59
N PHE A 170 2.27 -15.33 -7.17
CA PHE A 170 2.29 -15.15 -8.63
C PHE A 170 3.65 -14.70 -9.17
N GLY A 171 4.62 -14.46 -8.29
CA GLY A 171 5.87 -13.82 -8.64
C GLY A 171 5.72 -12.31 -8.85
N GLU A 172 6.85 -11.62 -8.87
CA GLU A 172 6.90 -10.21 -9.22
C GLU A 172 7.16 -10.08 -10.73
N PRO A 173 6.49 -9.15 -11.43
CA PRO A 173 6.86 -8.85 -12.81
C PRO A 173 8.32 -8.39 -12.84
N PRO A 174 9.14 -8.87 -13.81
CA PRO A 174 10.52 -8.42 -13.92
C PRO A 174 10.55 -6.92 -14.20
N VAL A 175 11.45 -6.20 -13.53
CA VAL A 175 11.74 -4.82 -13.90
C VAL A 175 12.43 -4.85 -15.26
N VAL A 176 11.78 -4.28 -16.27
CA VAL A 176 12.36 -4.13 -17.61
C VAL A 176 13.61 -3.24 -17.51
N SER A 177 14.62 -3.47 -18.36
CA SER A 177 15.82 -2.64 -18.37
C SER A 177 15.45 -1.20 -18.74
N LEU A 178 15.72 -0.28 -17.83
CA LEU A 178 15.53 1.16 -18.02
C LEU A 178 16.86 1.82 -18.38
N ALA A 179 16.82 2.79 -19.28
CA ALA A 179 17.99 3.63 -19.55
C ALA A 179 18.26 4.56 -18.35
N PRO A 180 19.51 4.85 -17.98
CA PRO A 180 19.81 5.86 -16.98
C PRO A 180 19.25 7.25 -17.33
N VAL A 181 19.18 8.15 -16.37
CA VAL A 181 18.97 9.58 -16.66
C VAL A 181 20.21 10.09 -17.41
N GLN A 182 19.99 10.84 -18.49
CA GLN A 182 21.05 11.33 -19.37
C GLN A 182 21.45 12.77 -18.98
N ASP A 183 21.96 12.95 -17.78
CA ASP A 183 22.63 14.17 -17.34
C ASP A 183 23.85 13.83 -16.46
N ASP A 184 24.82 14.76 -16.39
CA ASP A 184 26.07 14.57 -15.65
C ASP A 184 25.93 14.90 -14.15
N ILE A 185 24.72 14.70 -13.59
CA ILE A 185 24.32 15.27 -12.30
C ILE A 185 23.84 14.18 -11.38
N GLU A 186 24.27 14.26 -10.12
CA GLU A 186 23.79 13.34 -9.09
C GLU A 186 22.42 13.81 -8.58
N HIS A 187 21.38 13.06 -8.91
CA HIS A 187 20.02 13.28 -8.40
C HIS A 187 19.77 12.51 -7.10
N HIS A 188 18.98 13.10 -6.21
CA HIS A 188 18.62 12.51 -4.91
C HIS A 188 17.10 12.47 -4.73
N ILE A 189 16.55 11.28 -4.49
CA ILE A 189 15.12 11.07 -4.22
C ILE A 189 14.91 10.52 -2.80
N PHE A 190 13.93 11.06 -2.08
CA PHE A 190 13.45 10.46 -0.84
C PHE A 190 12.14 9.74 -1.10
N PHE A 191 12.02 8.45 -0.77
CA PHE A 191 10.75 7.73 -0.94
C PHE A 191 10.22 7.11 0.36
N VAL A 192 8.90 6.96 0.45
CA VAL A 192 8.23 6.42 1.64
C VAL A 192 7.19 5.40 1.20
N ASP A 193 7.30 4.18 1.72
CA ASP A 193 6.35 3.10 1.46
C ASP A 193 6.47 2.05 2.58
N ASP A 194 5.35 1.59 3.14
CA ASP A 194 5.33 0.61 4.22
C ASP A 194 5.53 -0.83 3.72
N SER A 195 5.23 -1.07 2.44
CA SER A 195 5.44 -2.34 1.77
C SER A 195 6.92 -2.57 1.40
N ALA A 196 7.49 -3.64 1.97
CA ALA A 196 8.87 -4.03 1.65
C ALA A 196 9.05 -4.38 0.16
N VAL A 197 8.02 -4.95 -0.47
CA VAL A 197 7.99 -5.27 -1.90
C VAL A 197 8.05 -3.97 -2.71
N ALA A 198 7.20 -2.99 -2.39
CA ALA A 198 7.18 -1.72 -3.11
C ALA A 198 8.50 -0.96 -2.95
N ARG A 199 9.06 -0.88 -1.73
CA ARG A 199 10.36 -0.24 -1.49
C ARG A 199 11.48 -0.86 -2.31
N LYS A 200 11.53 -2.19 -2.39
CA LYS A 200 12.54 -2.90 -3.20
C LYS A 200 12.42 -2.52 -4.68
N LYS A 201 11.20 -2.39 -5.20
CA LYS A 201 10.96 -2.05 -6.62
C LYS A 201 11.28 -0.62 -6.95
N ILE A 202 10.91 0.31 -6.06
CA ILE A 202 11.30 1.71 -6.18
C ILE A 202 12.82 1.80 -6.21
N ALA A 203 13.53 1.15 -5.26
CA ALA A 203 14.99 1.14 -5.24
C ALA A 203 15.60 0.56 -6.53
N GLU A 204 15.11 -0.60 -7.00
CA GLU A 204 15.58 -1.21 -8.26
C GLU A 204 15.42 -0.27 -9.47
N VAL A 205 14.30 0.47 -9.56
CA VAL A 205 14.08 1.46 -10.62
C VAL A 205 15.02 2.64 -10.48
N LEU A 206 15.16 3.21 -9.28
CA LEU A 206 16.03 4.36 -9.04
C LEU A 206 17.51 4.02 -9.28
N ASP A 207 17.95 2.82 -8.91
CA ASP A 207 19.30 2.32 -9.16
C ASP A 207 19.57 2.20 -10.67
N GLN A 208 18.62 1.69 -11.46
CA GLN A 208 18.75 1.64 -12.93
C GLN A 208 18.77 3.03 -13.57
N LEU A 209 18.05 3.98 -12.98
CA LEU A 209 18.07 5.38 -13.41
C LEU A 209 19.36 6.12 -13.03
N GLY A 210 20.19 5.55 -12.15
CA GLY A 210 21.40 6.20 -11.64
C GLY A 210 21.13 7.26 -10.56
N VAL A 211 19.97 7.17 -9.89
CA VAL A 211 19.50 8.18 -8.92
C VAL A 211 19.80 7.70 -7.49
N ARG A 212 20.42 8.56 -6.68
CA ARG A 212 20.62 8.28 -5.25
C ARG A 212 19.30 8.31 -4.51
N HIS A 213 19.13 7.45 -3.52
CA HIS A 213 17.91 7.41 -2.75
C HIS A 213 18.10 7.19 -1.25
N LYS A 214 17.15 7.77 -0.50
CA LYS A 214 16.91 7.52 0.92
C LYS A 214 15.44 7.12 1.08
N HIS A 215 15.12 6.40 2.14
CA HIS A 215 13.73 5.99 2.39
C HIS A 215 13.33 6.00 3.86
N ALA A 216 12.03 5.88 4.08
CA ALA A 216 11.39 5.65 5.37
C ALA A 216 10.28 4.58 5.23
N LEU A 217 9.88 4.00 6.35
CA LEU A 217 8.93 2.88 6.43
C LEU A 217 7.50 3.34 6.70
N ASN A 218 7.31 4.56 7.19
CA ASN A 218 6.00 5.13 7.47
C ASN A 218 6.05 6.66 7.41
N GLY A 219 4.89 7.31 7.43
CA GLY A 219 4.82 8.77 7.29
C GLY A 219 5.43 9.56 8.46
N LEU A 220 5.40 9.02 9.68
CA LEU A 220 5.96 9.70 10.86
C LEU A 220 7.49 9.70 10.83
N GLU A 221 8.10 8.56 10.51
CA GLU A 221 9.53 8.43 10.29
C GLU A 221 9.98 9.33 9.15
N ALA A 222 9.23 9.33 8.04
CA ALA A 222 9.51 10.21 6.90
C ALA A 222 9.50 11.68 7.30
N TRP A 223 8.45 12.13 8.00
CA TRP A 223 8.35 13.51 8.47
C TRP A 223 9.50 13.89 9.40
N THR A 224 9.86 13.00 10.33
CA THR A 224 10.98 13.20 11.26
C THR A 224 12.31 13.37 10.51
N ARG A 225 12.59 12.49 9.55
CA ARG A 225 13.83 12.54 8.73
C ARG A 225 13.87 13.77 7.84
N LEU A 226 12.79 14.05 7.10
CA LEU A 226 12.68 15.22 6.21
C LEU A 226 12.79 16.53 7.00
N SER A 227 12.09 16.64 8.14
CA SER A 227 12.19 17.82 9.01
C SER A 227 13.61 18.01 9.56
N GLY A 228 14.30 16.91 9.89
CA GLY A 228 15.70 16.93 10.31
C GLY A 228 16.62 17.45 9.21
N MET A 229 16.45 16.96 7.98
CA MET A 229 17.20 17.43 6.80
C MET A 229 16.96 18.92 6.55
N ALA A 230 15.70 19.35 6.51
CA ALA A 230 15.34 20.76 6.33
C ALA A 230 15.92 21.67 7.41
N SER A 231 15.91 21.22 8.68
CA SER A 231 16.49 21.97 9.79
C SER A 231 18.00 22.07 9.69
N HIS A 232 18.67 20.99 9.24
CA HIS A 232 20.12 20.97 9.04
C HIS A 232 20.54 21.91 7.90
N ALA A 233 19.90 21.80 6.74
CA ALA A 233 20.18 22.65 5.57
C ALA A 233 20.03 24.14 5.92
N GLN A 234 18.96 24.51 6.64
CA GLN A 234 18.76 25.89 7.07
C GLN A 234 19.85 26.38 8.04
N GLN A 235 20.35 25.52 8.93
CA GLN A 235 21.45 25.86 9.86
C GLN A 235 22.80 26.04 9.14
N THR A 236 23.03 25.29 8.06
CA THR A 236 24.24 25.40 7.24
C THR A 236 24.12 26.47 6.15
N GLY A 237 22.98 27.15 6.06
CA GLY A 237 22.70 28.24 5.12
C GLY A 237 22.29 27.79 3.72
N GLY A 238 21.97 26.51 3.53
CA GLY A 238 21.47 25.94 2.29
C GLY A 238 19.97 25.66 2.30
N SER A 239 19.49 25.00 1.24
CA SER A 239 18.11 24.52 1.11
C SER A 239 18.07 23.00 1.03
N VAL A 240 17.02 22.38 1.59
CA VAL A 240 16.81 20.94 1.39
C VAL A 240 16.52 20.61 -0.10
N ALA A 241 16.09 21.59 -0.90
CA ALA A 241 15.95 21.44 -2.35
C ALA A 241 17.29 21.24 -3.07
N ASP A 242 18.41 21.61 -2.43
CA ASP A 242 19.75 21.34 -2.97
C ASP A 242 20.13 19.86 -2.79
N GLU A 243 19.65 19.25 -1.70
CA GLU A 243 19.91 17.86 -1.31
C GLU A 243 18.86 16.85 -1.82
N LEU A 244 17.66 17.30 -2.18
CA LEU A 244 16.54 16.45 -2.60
C LEU A 244 15.81 17.04 -3.81
N ASP A 245 15.69 16.22 -4.86
CA ASP A 245 15.03 16.61 -6.10
C ASP A 245 13.56 16.22 -6.14
N ILE A 246 13.19 15.10 -5.53
CA ILE A 246 11.81 14.58 -5.52
C ILE A 246 11.54 13.85 -4.20
N ILE A 247 10.31 13.98 -3.68
CA ILE A 247 9.79 13.13 -2.61
C ILE A 247 8.70 12.22 -3.18
N LEU A 248 8.90 10.90 -3.13
CA LEU A 248 7.91 9.90 -3.55
C LEU A 248 7.18 9.36 -2.31
N VAL A 249 5.85 9.40 -2.29
CA VAL A 249 5.06 9.07 -1.10
C VAL A 249 3.98 8.07 -1.44
N ASP A 250 3.96 6.93 -0.74
CA ASP A 250 2.81 6.05 -0.77
C ASP A 250 1.59 6.70 -0.12
N ALA A 251 0.42 6.49 -0.72
CA ALA A 251 -0.82 7.04 -0.21
C ALA A 251 -1.26 6.39 1.11
N GLU A 252 -1.06 5.07 1.26
CA GLU A 252 -1.56 4.30 2.39
C GLU A 252 -0.42 3.82 3.28
N MET A 253 -0.19 4.48 4.40
CA MET A 253 0.87 4.09 5.33
C MET A 253 0.38 4.18 6.78
N PRO A 254 0.95 3.37 7.69
CA PRO A 254 0.67 3.45 9.11
C PRO A 254 1.22 4.73 9.73
N GLU A 255 0.70 5.06 10.91
CA GLU A 255 1.05 6.22 11.77
C GLU A 255 0.73 7.59 11.17
N MET A 256 1.03 7.79 9.89
CA MET A 256 0.73 8.98 9.11
C MET A 256 0.59 8.56 7.65
N ASP A 257 -0.60 8.77 7.08
CA ASP A 257 -0.84 8.45 5.68
C ASP A 257 -0.12 9.44 4.73
N GLY A 258 -0.02 9.07 3.45
CA GLY A 258 0.67 9.87 2.46
C GLY A 258 0.05 11.23 2.20
N TYR A 259 -1.25 11.39 2.42
CA TYR A 259 -1.95 12.67 2.23
C TYR A 259 -1.64 13.65 3.36
N VAL A 260 -1.62 13.18 4.60
CA VAL A 260 -1.21 13.96 5.77
C VAL A 260 0.27 14.35 5.65
N LEU A 261 1.14 13.40 5.30
CA LEU A 261 2.56 13.68 5.08
C LEU A 261 2.76 14.72 3.97
N THR A 262 2.08 14.55 2.83
CA THR A 262 2.15 15.51 1.71
C THR A 262 1.70 16.89 2.17
N ARG A 263 0.60 16.98 2.94
CA ARG A 263 0.12 18.25 3.49
C ARG A 263 1.15 18.91 4.39
N HIS A 264 1.82 18.16 5.27
CA HIS A 264 2.90 18.70 6.11
C HIS A 264 4.03 19.26 5.26
N ILE A 265 4.52 18.48 4.28
CA ILE A 265 5.59 18.90 3.35
C ILE A 265 5.18 20.18 2.60
N LYS A 266 3.99 20.21 1.99
CA LYS A 266 3.51 21.34 1.19
C LYS A 266 3.13 22.58 2.02
N SER A 267 2.92 22.42 3.33
CA SER A 267 2.66 23.55 4.24
C SER A 267 3.92 24.17 4.84
N ASP A 268 5.08 23.53 4.66
CA ASP A 268 6.34 23.96 5.23
C ASP A 268 7.23 24.59 4.14
N PRO A 269 7.47 25.92 4.19
CA PRO A 269 8.21 26.65 3.17
C PRO A 269 9.62 26.13 2.91
N ARG A 270 10.20 25.36 3.86
CA ARG A 270 11.53 24.77 3.69
C ARG A 270 11.56 23.76 2.55
N PHE A 271 10.43 23.15 2.18
CA PHE A 271 10.32 22.20 1.08
C PHE A 271 9.83 22.84 -0.23
N ASP A 272 9.72 24.17 -0.29
CA ASP A 272 9.25 24.86 -1.49
C ASP A 272 10.09 24.48 -2.72
N GLY A 273 9.39 24.18 -3.80
CA GLY A 273 9.99 23.71 -5.05
C GLY A 273 10.18 22.19 -5.12
N ILE A 274 10.25 21.45 -4.02
CA ILE A 274 10.42 19.98 -4.10
C ILE A 274 9.09 19.34 -4.53
N PRO A 275 9.03 18.68 -5.71
CA PRO A 275 7.84 17.95 -6.14
C PRO A 275 7.59 16.75 -5.22
N VAL A 276 6.32 16.57 -4.85
CA VAL A 276 5.82 15.40 -4.15
C VAL A 276 5.01 14.55 -5.13
N VAL A 277 5.51 13.35 -5.40
CA VAL A 277 4.88 12.38 -6.29
C VAL A 277 4.20 11.31 -5.45
N MET A 278 2.91 11.09 -5.67
CA MET A 278 2.18 10.06 -4.95
C MET A 278 2.24 8.73 -5.71
N HIS A 279 2.66 7.68 -5.02
CA HIS A 279 2.86 6.33 -5.56
C HIS A 279 1.83 5.38 -4.95
N SER A 280 0.70 5.16 -5.61
CA SER A 280 -0.44 4.45 -5.00
C SER A 280 -0.90 3.24 -5.80
N SER A 281 -1.32 2.18 -5.09
CA SER A 281 -1.88 0.96 -5.68
C SER A 281 -3.35 1.09 -6.06
N LEU A 282 -3.99 2.19 -5.62
CA LEU A 282 -5.40 2.49 -5.85
C LEU A 282 -5.55 3.46 -7.02
N SER A 283 -6.22 3.00 -8.07
CA SER A 283 -6.38 3.74 -9.33
C SER A 283 -7.60 4.65 -9.39
N SER A 284 -8.31 4.86 -8.28
CA SER A 284 -9.59 5.58 -8.27
C SER A 284 -9.42 7.09 -8.53
N GLU A 285 -10.36 7.68 -9.28
CA GLU A 285 -10.43 9.13 -9.50
C GLU A 285 -10.58 9.91 -8.18
N ALA A 286 -11.26 9.31 -7.19
CA ALA A 286 -11.43 9.84 -5.85
C ALA A 286 -10.10 10.13 -5.15
N ASN A 287 -9.14 9.21 -5.27
CA ASN A 287 -7.82 9.37 -4.67
C ASN A 287 -7.02 10.49 -5.36
N ARG A 288 -7.15 10.60 -6.68
CA ARG A 288 -6.50 11.69 -7.46
C ARG A 288 -7.05 13.06 -7.09
N ALA A 289 -8.36 13.17 -6.87
CA ALA A 289 -9.00 14.41 -6.42
C ALA A 289 -8.49 14.81 -5.02
N MET A 290 -8.38 13.85 -4.10
CA MET A 290 -7.82 14.08 -2.77
C MET A 290 -6.37 14.56 -2.83
N GLY A 291 -5.50 13.92 -3.63
CA GLY A 291 -4.10 14.37 -3.76
C GLY A 291 -3.94 15.78 -4.28
N LYS A 292 -4.74 16.15 -5.28
CA LYS A 292 -4.76 17.53 -5.76
C LYS A 292 -5.11 18.51 -4.65
N SER A 293 -6.03 18.15 -3.74
CA SER A 293 -6.41 19.02 -2.61
C SER A 293 -5.30 19.22 -1.58
N VAL A 294 -4.34 18.28 -1.46
CA VAL A 294 -3.19 18.37 -0.54
C VAL A 294 -1.89 18.82 -1.24
N GLY A 295 -1.94 19.11 -2.54
CA GLY A 295 -0.81 19.65 -3.30
C GLY A 295 0.11 18.62 -3.95
N VAL A 296 -0.33 17.39 -4.19
CA VAL A 296 0.46 16.39 -4.95
C VAL A 296 0.75 16.90 -6.37
N ASP A 297 2.01 16.79 -6.82
CA ASP A 297 2.44 17.26 -8.15
C ASP A 297 2.20 16.22 -9.24
N ALA A 298 2.34 14.93 -8.93
CA ALA A 298 2.12 13.85 -9.88
C ALA A 298 1.63 12.56 -9.19
N TYR A 299 0.98 11.69 -9.97
CA TYR A 299 0.43 10.42 -9.51
C TYR A 299 0.95 9.27 -10.35
N VAL A 300 1.55 8.29 -9.69
CA VAL A 300 2.09 7.08 -10.31
C VAL A 300 1.41 5.86 -9.70
N ALA A 301 1.00 4.92 -10.55
CA ALA A 301 0.50 3.64 -10.09
C ALA A 301 1.67 2.75 -9.65
N LYS A 302 1.55 2.03 -8.52
CA LYS A 302 2.65 1.18 -8.06
C LYS A 302 3.03 0.07 -9.05
N PHE A 303 4.30 -0.33 -9.05
CA PHE A 303 4.86 -1.50 -9.77
C PHE A 303 4.88 -1.43 -11.31
N ASP A 304 4.70 -0.24 -11.89
CA ASP A 304 5.03 0.00 -13.30
C ASP A 304 6.32 0.81 -13.37
N ALA A 305 7.42 0.11 -13.66
CA ALA A 305 8.76 0.66 -13.67
C ALA A 305 8.93 1.73 -14.77
N GLU A 306 8.32 1.52 -15.93
CA GLU A 306 8.37 2.46 -17.06
C GLU A 306 7.59 3.72 -16.72
N ILE A 307 6.35 3.59 -16.23
CA ILE A 307 5.54 4.76 -15.85
C ILE A 307 6.21 5.55 -14.71
N LEU A 308 6.81 4.87 -13.73
CA LEU A 308 7.56 5.54 -12.66
C LEU A 308 8.74 6.32 -13.26
N ALA A 309 9.57 5.68 -14.10
CA ALA A 309 10.70 6.34 -14.74
C ALA A 309 10.27 7.53 -15.61
N ASP A 310 9.25 7.37 -16.45
CA ASP A 310 8.72 8.41 -17.33
C ASP A 310 8.12 9.58 -16.55
N THR A 311 7.59 9.34 -15.36
CA THR A 311 7.10 10.39 -14.47
C THR A 311 8.25 11.13 -13.79
N LEU A 312 9.30 10.42 -13.35
CA LEU A 312 10.42 11.01 -12.62
C LEU A 312 11.36 11.82 -13.53
N ARG A 313 11.69 11.34 -14.73
CA ARG A 313 12.61 12.01 -15.67
C ARG A 313 12.33 13.51 -15.86
N PRO A 314 11.12 13.94 -16.26
CA PRO A 314 10.85 15.36 -16.49
C PRO A 314 10.89 16.18 -15.19
N LEU A 315 10.65 15.56 -14.03
CA LEU A 315 10.74 16.23 -12.72
C LEU A 315 12.19 16.44 -12.30
N LEU A 316 13.05 15.43 -12.52
CA LEU A 316 14.49 15.52 -12.28
C LEU A 316 15.14 16.61 -13.14
N SER A 317 14.82 16.65 -14.44
CA SER A 317 15.33 17.70 -15.34
C SER A 317 14.88 19.11 -14.92
N LYS A 318 13.66 19.27 -14.39
CA LYS A 318 13.16 20.56 -13.87
C LYS A 318 13.80 20.95 -12.54
N SER A 319 14.10 19.98 -11.68
CA SER A 319 14.81 20.22 -10.43
C SER A 319 16.20 20.78 -10.70
N HIS A 320 16.89 20.22 -11.70
CA HIS A 320 18.19 20.71 -12.13
C HIS A 320 18.16 22.19 -12.56
N ALA A 321 17.23 22.57 -13.43
CA ALA A 321 17.10 23.96 -13.90
C ALA A 321 16.81 25.00 -12.79
N ARG A 322 16.55 24.56 -11.57
CA ARG A 322 16.39 25.40 -10.37
C ARG A 322 17.68 25.62 -9.59
N LYS A 323 18.64 24.70 -9.73
CA LYS A 323 19.94 24.72 -9.05
C LYS A 323 20.98 25.53 -9.85
N GLU A 324 20.73 25.76 -11.13
CA GLU A 324 21.44 26.72 -12.01
C GLU A 324 20.94 28.15 -11.81
#